data_AF-A0A651FUG4-F1
#
_entry.id   AF-A0A651FUG4-F1
#
_cell.length_a   1.000
_cell.length_b   1.000
_cell.length_c   1.000
_cell.angle_alpha   90.00
_cell.angle_beta   90.00
_cell.angle_gamma   90.00
#
_symmetry.space_group_name_H-M   'P 1'
#
loop_
_entity.id
_entity.type
_entity.pdbx_description
1 polymer ?
#
loop_
_entity_poly.entity_id
_entity_poly.type
_entity_poly.pdbx_seq_one_letter_code
_entity_poly.pdbx_strand_id
1 'polypeptide(L)'
;MAKVIASTGDRFLVEMSASEIAVVAGYRGARDYQWQAIFRGGEPPIGATIDVAAAYTFHARISENQDVARKSAGTLRALADLLDGAMPDVALPPAAEEAKEGGHDV
;
A
#
# COMPACT_ATOMS: atom_id res chain seq x y z
N MET A 1 -9.65 -2.75 26.18
CA MET A 1 -9.75 -1.28 26.25
C MET A 1 -8.74 -0.83 27.30
N ALA A 2 -7.83 0.09 26.98
CA ALA A 2 -6.82 0.57 27.92
C ALA A 2 -7.47 1.37 29.07
N LYS A 3 -7.07 1.10 30.31
CA LYS A 3 -7.60 1.76 31.51
C LYS A 3 -6.47 2.35 32.34
N VAL A 4 -6.57 3.63 32.69
CA VAL A 4 -5.64 4.25 33.64
C VAL A 4 -5.97 3.75 35.05
N ILE A 5 -4.98 3.19 35.73
CA ILE A 5 -5.12 2.61 37.09
C ILE A 5 -4.31 3.36 38.15
N ALA A 6 -3.32 4.17 37.75
CA ALA A 6 -2.66 5.13 38.63
C ALA A 6 -2.05 6.29 37.83
N SER A 7 -1.72 7.39 38.51
CA SER A 7 -0.96 8.51 37.95
C SER A 7 0.09 9.00 38.95
N THR A 8 1.20 9.53 38.44
CA THR A 8 2.25 10.16 39.26
C THR A 8 2.88 11.28 38.42
N GLY A 9 2.46 12.51 38.69
CA GLY A 9 2.88 13.68 37.91
C GLY A 9 2.38 13.60 36.46
N ASP A 10 3.32 13.58 35.51
CA ASP A 10 3.09 13.47 34.07
C ASP A 10 3.04 12.02 33.55
N ARG A 11 3.09 11.03 34.44
CA ARG A 11 3.12 9.60 34.09
C ARG A 11 1.86 8.88 34.56
N PHE A 12 1.46 7.88 33.79
CA PHE A 12 0.31 7.03 34.08
C PHE A 12 0.73 5.57 34.16
N LEU A 13 0.10 4.83 35.08
CA LEU A 13 0.07 3.37 35.04
C LEU A 13 -1.23 2.96 34.35
N VAL A 14 -1.11 2.15 33.33
CA VAL A 14 -2.22 1.75 32.47
C VAL A 14 -2.35 0.23 32.46
N GLU A 15 -3.56 -0.27 32.68
CA GLU A 15 -3.94 -1.65 32.45
C GLU A 15 -4.31 -1.83 30.98
N MET A 16 -3.60 -2.74 30.30
CA MET A 16 -3.78 -3.05 28.89
C MET A 16 -3.56 -4.55 28.67
N SER A 17 -4.28 -5.12 27.71
CA SER A 17 -3.98 -6.48 27.24
C SER A 17 -2.72 -6.51 26.38
N ALA A 18 -2.04 -7.66 26.31
CA ALA A 18 -0.86 -7.83 25.47
C ALA A 18 -1.10 -7.42 24.00
N SER A 19 -2.30 -7.68 23.47
CA SER A 19 -2.68 -7.26 22.12
C SER A 19 -2.75 -5.76 21.95
N GLU A 20 -3.28 -5.04 22.94
CA GLU A 20 -3.36 -3.58 22.89
C GLU A 20 -1.98 -2.95 22.98
N ILE A 21 -1.11 -3.50 23.82
CA ILE A 21 0.28 -3.09 23.93
C ILE A 21 0.97 -3.24 22.57
N ALA A 22 0.80 -4.39 21.89
CA ALA A 22 1.38 -4.63 20.58
C ALA A 22 0.83 -3.66 19.50
N VAL A 23 -0.47 -3.36 19.51
CA VAL A 23 -1.07 -2.40 18.57
C VAL A 23 -0.52 -0.99 18.79
N VAL A 24 -0.42 -0.58 20.05
CA VAL A 24 0.11 0.74 20.42
C VAL A 24 1.60 0.87 20.08
N ALA A 25 2.33 -0.25 20.08
CA ALA A 25 3.70 -0.36 19.58
C ALA A 25 3.80 -0.45 18.04
N GLY A 26 2.69 -0.30 17.30
CA GLY A 26 2.68 -0.29 15.83
C GLY A 26 2.60 -1.66 15.14
N TYR A 27 2.30 -2.74 15.87
CA TYR A 27 2.12 -4.08 15.30
C TYR A 27 0.64 -4.42 15.09
N ARG A 28 0.33 -5.48 14.34
CA ARG A 28 -1.07 -5.91 14.13
C ARG A 28 -1.76 -6.44 15.38
N GLY A 29 -0.98 -6.81 16.40
CA GLY A 29 -1.45 -7.36 17.67
C GLY A 29 -0.42 -8.31 18.26
N ALA A 30 -0.74 -8.94 19.40
CA ALA A 30 0.23 -9.77 20.12
C ALA A 30 0.70 -10.99 19.32
N ARG A 31 -0.05 -11.45 18.31
CA ARG A 31 0.34 -12.59 17.45
C ARG A 31 1.11 -12.17 16.19
N ASP A 32 1.41 -10.89 16.03
CA ASP A 32 2.22 -10.41 14.92
C ASP A 32 3.60 -11.08 14.95
N TYR A 33 4.08 -11.59 13.81
CA TYR A 33 5.33 -12.33 13.76
C TYR A 33 6.53 -11.49 14.19
N GLN A 34 6.51 -10.18 13.93
CA GLN A 34 7.58 -9.27 14.32
C GLN A 34 7.56 -9.01 15.82
N TRP A 35 6.36 -8.82 16.39
CA TRP A 35 6.16 -8.72 17.83
C TRP A 35 6.67 -9.98 18.54
N GLN A 36 6.27 -11.14 18.02
CA GLN A 36 6.65 -12.45 18.55
C GLN A 36 8.16 -12.72 18.43
N ALA A 37 8.83 -12.18 17.41
CA ALA A 37 10.28 -12.28 17.27
C ALA A 37 11.02 -11.44 18.35
N ILE A 38 10.48 -10.29 18.74
CA ILE A 38 11.07 -9.42 19.77
C ILE A 38 10.96 -10.05 21.15
N PHE A 39 9.77 -10.58 21.48
CA PHE A 39 9.48 -11.15 22.80
C PHE A 39 9.51 -12.69 22.83
N ARG A 40 10.07 -13.33 21.79
CA ARG A 40 10.26 -14.79 21.66
C ARG A 40 9.02 -15.64 21.98
N GLY A 41 7.85 -15.32 21.44
CA GLY A 41 6.64 -16.09 21.75
C GLY A 41 5.81 -15.52 22.91
N GLY A 42 6.37 -14.58 23.69
CA GLY A 42 5.85 -14.18 25.00
C GLY A 42 5.32 -12.75 25.09
N GLU A 43 4.79 -12.44 26.27
CA GLU A 43 4.40 -11.08 26.66
C GLU A 43 5.64 -10.25 27.03
N PRO A 44 5.61 -8.92 26.86
CA PRO A 44 6.70 -8.05 27.29
C PRO A 44 6.96 -8.23 28.80
N PRO A 45 8.22 -8.41 29.23
CA PRO A 45 8.52 -8.52 30.64
C PRO A 45 8.22 -7.20 31.38
N ILE A 46 7.97 -7.29 32.69
CA ILE A 46 7.81 -6.10 33.54
C ILE A 46 9.06 -5.22 33.43
N GLY A 47 8.85 -3.93 33.17
CA GLY A 47 9.92 -2.95 32.96
C GLY A 47 10.39 -2.82 31.51
N ALA A 48 9.84 -3.62 30.58
CA ALA A 48 10.07 -3.40 29.15
C ALA A 48 9.59 -2.00 28.74
N THR A 49 10.44 -1.26 28.03
CA THR A 49 10.07 0.01 27.42
C THR A 49 9.59 -0.25 26.00
N ILE A 50 8.44 0.31 25.66
CA ILE A 50 7.82 0.15 24.35
C ILE A 50 7.76 1.53 23.70
N ASP A 51 8.33 1.63 22.51
CA ASP A 51 8.23 2.86 21.72
C ASP A 51 6.85 2.95 21.06
N VAL A 52 6.05 3.87 21.59
CA VAL A 52 4.68 4.16 21.17
C VAL A 52 4.64 4.95 19.85
N ALA A 53 5.77 5.53 19.42
CA ALA A 53 5.86 6.33 18.20
C ALA A 53 5.74 5.48 16.92
N ALA A 54 5.85 4.17 17.04
CA ALA A 54 5.78 3.24 15.92
C ALA A 54 4.40 3.24 15.23
N ALA A 55 3.30 3.36 15.98
CA ALA A 55 1.95 3.45 15.40
C ALA A 55 1.74 4.74 14.60
N TYR A 56 2.23 5.88 15.12
CA TYR A 56 2.20 7.16 14.40
C TYR A 56 3.06 7.12 13.13
N THR A 57 4.25 6.53 13.21
CA THR A 57 5.15 6.36 12.08
C THR A 57 4.56 5.45 11.00
N PHE A 58 3.86 4.38 11.40
CA PHE A 58 3.19 3.48 10.46
C PHE A 58 2.05 4.16 9.71
N HIS A 59 1.18 4.91 10.41
CA HIS A 59 0.09 5.65 9.78
C HIS A 59 0.60 6.77 8.85
N ALA A 60 1.66 7.48 9.24
CA ALA A 60 2.30 8.47 8.37
C ALA A 60 2.81 7.84 7.06
N ARG A 61 3.51 6.69 7.15
CA ARG A 61 4.01 5.96 5.97
C ARG A 61 2.90 5.46 5.05
N ILE A 62 1.76 5.00 5.58
CA ILE A 62 0.63 4.61 4.74
C ILE A 62 0.07 5.82 4.00
N SER A 63 -0.11 6.94 4.69
CA SER A 63 -0.63 8.17 4.07
C SER A 63 0.28 8.65 2.93
N GLU A 64 1.60 8.68 3.17
CA GLU A 64 2.58 9.06 2.15
C GLU A 64 2.55 8.14 0.93
N ASN A 65 2.48 6.81 1.14
CA ASN A 65 2.42 5.85 0.05
C ASN A 65 1.10 5.91 -0.73
N GLN A 66 -0.02 6.24 -0.08
CA GLN A 66 -1.30 6.47 -0.76
C GLN A 66 -1.24 7.69 -1.68
N ASP A 67 -0.61 8.78 -1.24
CA ASP A 67 -0.44 9.98 -2.05
C ASP A 67 0.46 9.71 -3.27
N VAL A 68 1.53 8.95 -3.09
CA VAL A 68 2.40 8.52 -4.19
C VAL A 68 1.64 7.65 -5.19
N ALA A 69 0.90 6.64 -4.71
CA ALA A 69 0.11 5.76 -5.57
C ALA A 69 -0.93 6.54 -6.39
N ARG A 70 -1.60 7.52 -5.76
CA ARG A 70 -2.59 8.37 -6.42
C ARG A 70 -1.97 9.24 -7.53
N LYS A 71 -0.79 9.82 -7.27
CA LYS A 71 -0.04 10.61 -8.27
C LYS A 71 0.41 9.74 -9.44
N SER A 72 0.95 8.55 -9.16
CA SER A 72 1.36 7.61 -10.20
C SER A 72 0.16 7.16 -11.06
N ALA A 73 -0.97 6.83 -10.45
CA ALA A 73 -2.19 6.48 -11.17
C ALA A 73 -2.70 7.62 -12.07
N GLY A 74 -2.66 8.86 -11.58
CA GLY A 74 -3.00 10.05 -12.39
C GLY A 74 -2.08 10.23 -13.60
N THR A 75 -0.77 10.00 -13.40
CA THR A 75 0.23 10.10 -14.48
C THR A 75 0.03 9.00 -15.53
N LEU A 76 -0.21 7.77 -15.10
CA LEU A 76 -0.50 6.65 -16.01
C LEU A 76 -1.78 6.88 -16.81
N ARG A 77 -2.81 7.46 -16.19
CA ARG A 77 -4.05 7.81 -16.88
C ARG A 77 -3.83 8.90 -17.92
N ALA A 78 -3.10 9.96 -17.58
CA ALA A 78 -2.76 11.01 -18.53
C ALA A 78 -1.92 10.49 -19.72
N LEU A 79 -1.03 9.53 -19.48
CA LEU A 79 -0.27 8.85 -20.53
C LEU A 79 -1.18 8.01 -21.43
N ALA A 80 -2.13 7.26 -20.85
CA ALA A 80 -3.10 6.49 -21.62
C ALA A 80 -3.98 7.38 -22.49
N ASP A 81 -4.50 8.48 -21.94
CA ASP A 81 -5.33 9.44 -22.67
C ASP A 81 -4.55 10.08 -23.85
N LEU A 82 -3.24 10.30 -23.69
CA LEU A 82 -2.39 10.81 -24.78
C LEU A 82 -2.14 9.76 -25.86
N LEU A 83 -1.93 8.49 -25.49
CA LEU A 83 -1.78 7.40 -26.45
C LEU A 83 -3.08 7.17 -27.24
N ASP A 84 -4.22 7.17 -26.57
CA ASP A 84 -5.53 7.03 -27.21
C ASP A 84 -5.86 8.24 -28.11
N GLY A 85 -5.43 9.45 -27.73
CA GLY A 85 -5.61 10.66 -28.54
C GLY A 85 -4.60 10.84 -29.68
N ALA A 86 -3.46 10.15 -29.65
CA ALA A 86 -2.36 10.34 -30.60
C ALA A 86 -2.17 9.20 -31.60
N MET A 87 -2.92 8.11 -31.54
CA MET A 87 -2.91 7.12 -32.63
C MET A 87 -3.69 7.68 -33.83
N PRO A 88 -3.02 8.01 -34.96
CA PRO A 88 -3.74 8.30 -36.18
C PRO A 88 -4.45 7.02 -36.61
N ASP A 89 -5.69 7.14 -37.11
CA ASP A 89 -6.36 6.06 -37.82
C ASP A 89 -5.40 5.55 -38.89
N VAL A 90 -4.81 4.38 -38.67
CA VAL A 90 -3.92 3.75 -39.64
C VAL A 90 -4.83 3.27 -40.76
N ALA A 91 -5.11 4.16 -41.70
CA ALA A 91 -5.71 3.84 -42.97
C ALA A 91 -4.77 2.85 -43.66
N LEU A 92 -5.06 1.56 -43.50
CA LEU A 92 -4.47 0.51 -44.32
C LEU A 92 -4.69 0.93 -45.78
N PRO A 93 -3.63 1.05 -46.59
CA PRO A 93 -3.80 1.33 -48.00
C PRO A 93 -4.75 0.29 -48.58
N PRO A 94 -5.73 0.70 -49.41
CA PRO A 94 -6.67 -0.25 -50.00
C PRO A 94 -5.85 -1.36 -50.67
N ALA A 95 -6.16 -2.61 -50.30
CA ALA A 95 -5.52 -3.77 -50.89
C ALA A 95 -5.56 -3.59 -52.41
N ALA A 96 -4.38 -3.59 -53.03
CA ALA A 96 -4.26 -3.41 -54.46
C ALA A 96 -5.27 -4.33 -55.17
N GLU A 97 -6.15 -3.72 -55.95
CA GLU A 97 -7.10 -4.42 -56.81
C GLU A 97 -6.37 -5.54 -57.53
N GLU A 98 -6.84 -6.77 -57.31
CA GLU A 98 -6.50 -7.91 -58.14
C GLU A 98 -6.72 -7.51 -59.59
N ALA A 99 -5.63 -7.45 -60.35
CA ALA A 99 -5.63 -7.27 -61.78
C ALA A 99 -6.46 -8.38 -62.43
N LYS A 100 -7.72 -8.07 -62.76
CA LYS A 100 -8.38 -8.61 -63.96
C LYS A 100 -7.81 -7.81 -65.13
N GLU A 101 -7.40 -8.35 -66.27
CA GLU A 101 -7.99 -9.42 -67.07
C GLU A 101 -7.06 -9.69 -68.26
N GLY A 102 -7.10 -10.88 -68.87
CA GLY A 102 -6.50 -11.09 -70.18
C GLY A 102 -6.34 -12.54 -70.59
N GLY A 103 -7.44 -13.21 -70.90
CA GLY A 103 -7.40 -14.48 -71.64
C GLY A 103 -7.06 -14.26 -73.12
N HIS A 104 -6.41 -15.24 -73.75
CA HIS A 104 -6.58 -15.53 -75.17
C HIS A 104 -6.23 -17.00 -75.44
N ASP A 105 -7.22 -17.75 -75.91
CA ASP A 105 -7.09 -19.06 -76.56
C ASP A 105 -6.13 -18.98 -77.75
N VAL A 106 -5.24 -19.97 -77.95
CA VAL A 106 -5.20 -20.90 -79.10
C VAL A 106 -4.38 -22.14 -78.71
#